data_AF-A0A5J4WFK4-F1
#
_entry.id   AF-A0A5J4WFK4-F1
#
_cell.length_a   1.000
_cell.length_b   1.000
_cell.length_c   1.000
_cell.angle_alpha   90.00
_cell.angle_beta   90.00
_cell.angle_gamma   90.00
#
_symmetry.space_group_name_H-M   'P 1'
#
loop_
_entity.id
_entity.type
_entity.pdbx_description
1 polymer ?
#
loop_
_entity_poly.entity_id
_entity_poly.type
_entity_poly.pdbx_seq_one_letter_code
_entity_poly.pdbx_strand_id
1 'polypeptide(L)'
;MSVSDCIYSNTEICEMKEKAAFFDEYSLKWINSLSDETQCQYVECLTKEFMKILIDVAPDANEQESTRSIETFLELMMQQVDLMIDEGIIASILLQRFILKHQLKGLHLFNGKNFGTVLIVSFILAMKISRDCVTKNSCIASMFGISISDLNMSEIGVIRVLDHECWVVETQFSEQFEKVFNCERFKKTL
;
A
#
# COMPACT_ATOMS: atom_id res chain seq x y z
N MET A 1 -8.65 -6.46 -31.25
CA MET A 1 -7.98 -7.76 -31.47
C MET A 1 -6.67 -7.44 -32.18
N SER A 2 -5.48 -7.68 -31.65
CA SER A 2 -4.99 -8.87 -30.96
C SER A 2 -4.05 -8.55 -29.79
N VAL A 3 -4.14 -9.40 -28.76
CA VAL A 3 -3.17 -9.59 -27.67
C VAL A 3 -1.94 -10.28 -28.27
N SER A 4 -0.75 -9.75 -28.01
CA SER A 4 0.53 -10.35 -28.40
C SER A 4 1.37 -10.51 -27.15
N ASP A 5 1.62 -11.77 -26.83
CA ASP A 5 2.45 -12.30 -25.77
C ASP A 5 3.78 -11.55 -25.59
N CYS A 6 4.10 -11.18 -24.35
CA CYS A 6 5.47 -10.90 -23.91
C CYS A 6 5.74 -11.76 -22.67
N ILE A 7 6.60 -12.76 -22.89
CA ILE A 7 7.19 -13.62 -21.87
C ILE A 7 8.58 -13.02 -21.60
N TYR A 8 8.82 -12.52 -20.39
CA TYR A 8 10.17 -12.25 -19.85
C TYR A 8 10.23 -12.51 -18.33
N SER A 9 11.45 -12.57 -17.81
CA SER A 9 12.07 -13.76 -17.21
C SER A 9 11.99 -13.92 -15.69
N ASN A 10 11.90 -15.19 -15.24
CA ASN A 10 11.95 -15.70 -13.86
C ASN A 10 13.05 -15.14 -12.93
N THR A 11 14.07 -14.47 -13.46
CA THR A 11 15.20 -13.94 -12.70
C THR A 11 14.82 -12.73 -11.85
N GLU A 12 13.99 -11.81 -12.36
CA GLU A 12 13.68 -10.54 -11.67
C GLU A 12 12.78 -10.74 -10.44
N ILE A 13 11.88 -11.73 -10.48
CA ILE A 13 10.97 -12.05 -9.37
C ILE A 13 11.72 -12.83 -8.27
N CYS A 14 12.63 -13.73 -8.63
CA CYS A 14 13.53 -14.36 -7.66
C CYS A 14 14.44 -13.34 -6.99
N GLU A 15 14.92 -12.33 -7.73
CA GLU A 15 15.65 -11.20 -7.16
C GLU A 15 14.79 -10.38 -6.18
N MET A 16 13.49 -10.18 -6.43
CA MET A 16 12.59 -9.51 -5.48
C MET A 16 12.45 -10.30 -4.17
N LYS A 17 12.35 -11.63 -4.25
CA LYS A 17 12.27 -12.51 -3.07
C LYS A 17 13.59 -12.61 -2.31
N GLU A 18 14.73 -12.67 -3.01
CA GLU A 18 16.06 -12.64 -2.37
C GLU A 18 16.40 -11.28 -1.76
N LYS A 19 15.98 -10.17 -2.37
CA LYS A 19 16.22 -8.81 -1.85
C LYS A 19 15.29 -8.44 -0.70
N ALA A 20 14.08 -9.01 -0.63
CA ALA A 20 13.22 -8.89 0.55
C ALA A 20 13.86 -9.51 1.81
N ALA A 21 14.77 -10.49 1.64
CA ALA A 21 15.54 -11.08 2.72
C ALA A 21 16.81 -10.28 3.12
N PHE A 22 17.07 -9.13 2.46
CA PHE A 22 18.30 -8.35 2.67
C PHE A 22 18.00 -6.85 2.75
N PHE A 23 17.59 -6.40 3.95
CA PHE A 23 17.45 -4.98 4.28
C PHE A 23 18.85 -4.34 4.41
N ASP A 24 19.45 -3.91 3.29
CA ASP A 24 20.43 -2.81 3.29
C ASP A 24 20.76 -2.29 1.89
N GLU A 25 20.92 -0.95 1.81
CA GLU A 25 21.56 -0.04 0.82
C GLU A 25 21.35 -0.23 -0.71
N TYR A 26 20.98 -1.42 -1.19
CA TYR A 26 20.81 -1.73 -2.62
C TYR A 26 19.40 -1.45 -3.17
N SER A 27 18.41 -1.19 -2.32
CA SER A 27 17.00 -1.02 -2.73
C SER A 27 16.78 0.22 -3.61
N LEU A 28 17.51 1.32 -3.36
CA LEU A 28 17.35 2.59 -4.07
C LEU A 28 17.83 2.58 -5.53
N LYS A 29 18.75 1.67 -5.90
CA LYS A 29 19.26 1.55 -7.29
C LYS A 29 18.38 0.69 -8.19
N TRP A 30 17.56 -0.19 -7.61
CA TRP A 30 16.79 -1.18 -8.37
C TRP A 30 15.37 -0.68 -8.74
N ILE A 31 14.77 0.19 -7.92
CA ILE A 31 13.44 0.78 -8.21
C ILE A 31 13.49 1.66 -9.47
N ASN A 32 14.59 2.38 -9.70
CA ASN A 32 14.82 3.18 -10.90
C ASN A 32 15.15 2.34 -12.16
N SER A 33 15.29 1.01 -12.02
CA SER A 33 15.49 0.08 -13.13
C SER A 33 14.29 -0.84 -13.38
N LEU A 34 13.22 -0.71 -12.61
CA LEU A 34 11.98 -1.46 -12.84
C LEU A 34 11.35 -0.99 -14.14
N SER A 35 10.98 -1.93 -15.01
CA SER A 35 10.25 -1.61 -16.23
C SER A 35 8.87 -1.03 -15.89
N ASP A 36 8.32 -0.22 -16.79
CA ASP A 36 6.95 0.29 -16.68
C ASP A 36 5.92 -0.85 -16.45
N GLU A 37 6.23 -2.05 -16.95
CA GLU A 37 5.41 -3.27 -16.78
C GLU A 37 5.39 -3.76 -15.33
N THR A 38 6.53 -3.75 -14.61
CA THR A 38 6.57 -4.17 -13.20
C THR A 38 5.82 -3.19 -12.31
N GLN A 39 5.91 -1.89 -12.59
CA GLN A 39 5.13 -0.87 -11.86
C GLN A 39 3.63 -1.03 -12.09
N CYS A 40 3.20 -1.28 -13.34
CA CYS A 40 1.80 -1.59 -13.66
C CYS A 40 1.28 -2.80 -12.89
N GLN A 41 2.06 -3.89 -12.84
CA GLN A 41 1.68 -5.11 -12.10
C GLN A 41 1.59 -4.86 -10.60
N TYR A 42 2.50 -4.05 -10.05
CA TYR A 42 2.49 -3.65 -8.66
C TYR A 42 1.21 -2.88 -8.28
N VAL A 43 0.89 -1.84 -9.05
CA VAL A 43 -0.33 -1.03 -8.86
C VAL A 43 -1.58 -1.92 -8.94
N GLU A 44 -1.63 -2.83 -9.92
CA GLU A 44 -2.76 -3.75 -10.07
C GLU A 44 -2.94 -4.66 -8.83
N CYS A 45 -1.85 -5.24 -8.33
CA CYS A 45 -1.91 -6.16 -7.18
C CYS A 45 -2.31 -5.46 -5.89
N LEU A 46 -1.72 -4.29 -5.61
CA LEU A 46 -2.11 -3.51 -4.44
C LEU A 46 -3.51 -2.97 -4.53
N THR A 47 -3.93 -2.50 -5.70
CA THR A 47 -5.31 -2.04 -5.91
C THR A 47 -6.29 -3.13 -5.51
N LYS A 48 -6.07 -4.37 -5.96
CA LYS A 48 -6.91 -5.51 -5.57
C LYS A 48 -6.90 -5.75 -4.08
N GLU A 49 -5.76 -5.62 -3.41
CA GLU A 49 -5.68 -5.81 -1.97
C GLU A 49 -6.45 -4.72 -1.20
N PHE A 50 -6.27 -3.45 -1.54
CA PHE A 50 -7.01 -2.35 -0.91
C PHE A 50 -8.50 -2.38 -1.25
N MET A 51 -8.88 -2.85 -2.44
CA MET A 51 -10.28 -3.07 -2.79
C MET A 51 -10.92 -4.16 -1.92
N LYS A 52 -10.23 -5.27 -1.64
CA LYS A 52 -10.72 -6.28 -0.69
C LYS A 52 -10.97 -5.66 0.68
N ILE A 53 -9.99 -4.91 1.18
CA ILE A 53 -10.09 -4.24 2.49
C ILE A 53 -11.25 -3.24 2.51
N LEU A 54 -11.47 -2.48 1.42
CA LEU A 54 -12.60 -1.55 1.29
C LEU A 54 -13.95 -2.26 1.31
N ILE A 55 -14.10 -3.34 0.53
CA ILE A 55 -15.35 -4.10 0.45
C ILE A 55 -15.72 -4.69 1.82
N ASP A 56 -14.73 -5.14 2.59
CA ASP A 56 -14.94 -5.66 3.95
C ASP A 56 -15.55 -4.62 4.91
N VAL A 57 -15.30 -3.33 4.68
CA VAL A 57 -15.78 -2.24 5.56
C VAL A 57 -16.89 -1.38 4.96
N ALA A 58 -17.09 -1.44 3.65
CA ALA A 58 -18.13 -0.76 2.89
C ALA A 58 -18.62 -1.65 1.73
N PRO A 59 -19.47 -2.67 2.01
CA PRO A 59 -19.92 -3.64 1.00
C PRO A 59 -20.73 -3.02 -0.14
N ASP A 60 -21.27 -1.81 0.06
CA ASP A 60 -22.04 -1.03 -0.91
C ASP A 60 -21.18 -0.09 -1.77
N ALA A 61 -19.84 -0.12 -1.60
CA ALA A 61 -18.94 0.66 -2.41
C ALA A 61 -19.04 0.30 -3.90
N ASN A 62 -19.06 1.31 -4.77
CA ASN A 62 -19.01 1.12 -6.21
C ASN A 62 -17.64 0.54 -6.60
N GLU A 63 -17.59 -0.75 -6.93
CA GLU A 63 -16.34 -1.48 -7.21
C GLU A 63 -15.53 -0.81 -8.32
N GLN A 64 -16.16 -0.43 -9.43
CA GLN A 64 -15.46 0.13 -10.58
C GLN A 64 -14.88 1.52 -10.29
N GLU A 65 -15.65 2.38 -9.63
CA GLU A 65 -15.21 3.73 -9.26
C GLU A 65 -14.13 3.70 -8.18
N SER A 66 -14.28 2.82 -7.19
CA SER A 66 -13.32 2.64 -6.11
C SER A 66 -12.01 2.07 -6.60
N THR A 67 -12.05 1.09 -7.51
CA THR A 67 -10.84 0.50 -8.14
C THR A 67 -10.03 1.59 -8.82
N ARG A 68 -10.66 2.39 -9.70
CA ARG A 68 -9.98 3.50 -10.39
C ARG A 68 -9.43 4.53 -9.41
N SER A 69 -10.17 4.84 -8.35
CA SER A 69 -9.74 5.82 -7.35
C SER A 69 -8.50 5.34 -6.59
N ILE A 70 -8.42 4.06 -6.25
CA ILE A 70 -7.26 3.46 -5.58
C ILE A 70 -6.07 3.37 -6.55
N GLU A 71 -6.28 2.97 -7.80
CA GLU A 71 -5.23 2.96 -8.83
C GLU A 71 -4.62 4.35 -8.99
N THR A 72 -5.46 5.37 -9.22
CA THR A 72 -5.00 6.76 -9.35
C THR A 72 -4.29 7.26 -8.09
N PHE A 73 -4.78 6.87 -6.90
CA PHE A 73 -4.11 7.19 -5.64
C PHE A 73 -2.70 6.58 -5.58
N LEU A 74 -2.53 5.31 -5.91
CA LEU A 74 -1.23 4.63 -5.89
C LEU A 74 -0.26 5.22 -6.91
N GLU A 75 -0.72 5.47 -8.14
CA GLU A 75 0.07 6.10 -9.20
C GLU A 75 0.55 7.49 -8.77
N LEU A 76 -0.34 8.29 -8.17
CA LEU A 76 0.01 9.63 -7.67
C LEU A 76 1.06 9.55 -6.56
N MET A 77 0.92 8.61 -5.63
CA MET A 77 1.89 8.40 -4.55
C MET A 77 3.26 7.96 -5.08
N MET A 78 3.28 7.06 -6.07
CA MET A 78 4.52 6.65 -6.73
C MET A 78 5.20 7.82 -7.45
N GLN A 79 4.45 8.65 -8.16
CA GLN A 79 5.00 9.74 -8.96
C GLN A 79 5.46 10.96 -8.15
N GLN A 80 4.77 11.27 -7.03
CA GLN A 80 4.99 12.53 -6.31
C GLN A 80 5.85 12.36 -5.06
N VAL A 81 5.89 11.16 -4.48
CA VAL A 81 6.61 10.91 -3.22
C VAL A 81 7.45 9.64 -3.24
N ASP A 82 7.70 9.10 -4.45
CA ASP A 82 8.52 7.93 -4.68
C ASP A 82 8.11 6.75 -3.79
N LEU A 83 6.80 6.45 -3.76
CA LEU A 83 6.26 5.33 -2.97
C LEU A 83 6.92 4.01 -3.38
N MET A 84 7.48 3.29 -2.41
CA MET A 84 8.14 2.00 -2.62
C MET A 84 7.16 0.82 -2.46
N ILE A 85 7.55 -0.34 -3.01
CA ILE A 85 6.70 -1.55 -3.04
C ILE A 85 6.39 -2.08 -1.64
N ASP A 86 7.42 -2.16 -0.82
CA ASP A 86 7.38 -2.56 0.58
C ASP A 86 6.47 -1.64 1.40
N GLU A 87 6.48 -0.34 1.15
CA GLU A 87 5.62 0.63 1.83
C GLU A 87 4.14 0.41 1.54
N GLY A 88 3.79 0.01 0.31
CA GLY A 88 2.41 -0.37 -0.01
C GLY A 88 1.96 -1.64 0.72
N ILE A 89 2.85 -2.61 0.88
CA ILE A 89 2.60 -3.83 1.67
C ILE A 89 2.43 -3.48 3.15
N ILE A 90 3.34 -2.70 3.71
CA ILE A 90 3.27 -2.23 5.10
C ILE A 90 1.98 -1.44 5.33
N ALA A 91 1.61 -0.53 4.43
CA ALA A 91 0.36 0.24 4.52
C ALA A 91 -0.87 -0.67 4.54
N SER A 92 -0.88 -1.75 3.73
CA SER A 92 -1.99 -2.72 3.75
C SER A 92 -2.11 -3.44 5.11
N ILE A 93 -0.98 -3.80 5.73
CA ILE A 93 -0.94 -4.44 7.07
C ILE A 93 -1.44 -3.46 8.14
N LEU A 94 -0.97 -2.21 8.09
CA LEU A 94 -1.37 -1.17 9.04
C LEU A 94 -2.88 -0.88 8.94
N LEU A 95 -3.41 -0.83 7.73
CA LEU A 95 -4.84 -0.62 7.49
C LEU A 95 -5.69 -1.78 8.02
N GLN A 96 -5.30 -3.03 7.75
CA GLN A 96 -5.98 -4.22 8.29
C GLN A 96 -5.94 -4.23 9.83
N ARG A 97 -4.77 -3.93 10.42
CA ARG A 97 -4.60 -3.84 11.87
C ARG A 97 -5.48 -2.75 12.48
N PHE A 98 -5.56 -1.59 11.82
CA PHE A 98 -6.44 -0.51 12.23
C PHE A 98 -7.90 -0.97 12.26
N ILE A 99 -8.38 -1.63 11.20
CA ILE A 99 -9.76 -2.12 11.11
C ILE A 99 -10.07 -3.09 12.24
N LEU A 100 -9.20 -4.08 12.46
CA LEU A 100 -9.37 -5.07 13.52
C LEU A 100 -9.43 -4.40 14.90
N LYS A 101 -8.48 -3.50 15.21
CA LYS A 101 -8.47 -2.81 16.52
C LYS A 101 -9.64 -1.84 16.68
N HIS A 102 -10.04 -1.17 15.61
CA HIS A 102 -11.20 -0.28 15.61
C HIS A 102 -12.49 -1.05 15.93
N GLN A 103 -12.68 -2.23 15.33
CA GLN A 103 -13.79 -3.14 15.62
C GLN A 103 -13.76 -3.68 17.04
N LEU A 104 -12.59 -4.15 17.52
CA LEU A 104 -12.42 -4.67 18.88
C LEU A 104 -12.71 -3.63 19.96
N LYS A 105 -12.43 -2.35 19.67
CA LYS A 105 -12.73 -1.22 20.57
C LYS A 105 -14.20 -0.78 20.51
N GLY A 106 -15.05 -1.42 19.70
CA GLY A 106 -16.46 -1.03 19.53
C GLY A 106 -16.63 0.35 18.91
N LEU A 107 -15.62 0.84 18.20
CA LEU A 107 -15.74 2.09 17.46
C LEU A 107 -16.54 1.78 16.19
N HIS A 108 -17.70 2.41 16.02
CA HIS A 108 -18.60 2.17 14.88
C HIS A 108 -18.49 3.26 13.78
N LEU A 109 -17.42 4.03 13.81
CA LEU A 109 -17.28 5.21 12.94
C LEU A 109 -16.51 4.94 11.63
N PHE A 110 -15.76 3.83 11.52
CA PHE A 110 -15.02 3.50 10.31
C PHE A 110 -15.95 2.96 9.22
N ASN A 111 -15.98 3.62 8.06
CA ASN A 111 -16.83 3.31 6.93
C ASN A 111 -16.24 3.91 5.63
N GLY A 112 -16.91 3.75 4.50
CA GLY A 112 -16.44 4.29 3.22
C GLY A 112 -16.15 5.80 3.20
N LYS A 113 -16.78 6.60 4.08
CA LYS A 113 -16.58 8.07 4.12
C LYS A 113 -15.24 8.48 4.71
N ASN A 114 -14.67 7.68 5.61
CA ASN A 114 -13.37 7.97 6.21
C ASN A 114 -12.28 6.97 5.80
N PHE A 115 -12.63 5.97 4.99
CA PHE A 115 -11.66 5.05 4.39
C PHE A 115 -10.53 5.79 3.67
N GLY A 116 -10.84 6.78 2.83
CA GLY A 116 -9.82 7.52 2.07
C GLY A 116 -8.79 8.21 2.98
N THR A 117 -9.22 8.84 4.07
CA THR A 117 -8.31 9.48 5.03
C THR A 117 -7.46 8.45 5.77
N VAL A 118 -8.05 7.34 6.22
CA VAL A 118 -7.29 6.28 6.92
C VAL A 118 -6.33 5.58 5.98
N LEU A 119 -6.70 5.41 4.70
CA LEU A 119 -5.82 4.91 3.66
C LEU A 119 -4.59 5.82 3.52
N ILE A 120 -4.80 7.12 3.28
CA ILE A 120 -3.71 8.12 3.18
C ILE A 120 -2.80 8.05 4.41
N VAL A 121 -3.38 8.04 5.61
CA VAL A 121 -2.62 7.96 6.85
C VAL A 121 -1.83 6.65 6.96
N SER A 122 -2.38 5.52 6.54
CA SER A 122 -1.69 4.22 6.57
C SER A 122 -0.42 4.25 5.70
N PHE A 123 -0.48 4.92 4.54
CA PHE A 123 0.69 5.16 3.68
C PHE A 123 1.70 6.13 4.29
N ILE A 124 1.24 7.21 4.93
CA ILE A 124 2.12 8.13 5.67
C ILE A 124 2.89 7.39 6.76
N LEU A 125 2.20 6.53 7.52
CA LEU A 125 2.83 5.74 8.58
C LEU A 125 3.83 4.74 8.00
N ALA A 126 3.49 4.05 6.91
CA ALA A 126 4.41 3.14 6.23
C ALA A 126 5.71 3.84 5.82
N MET A 127 5.61 5.00 5.16
CA MET A 127 6.80 5.79 4.79
C MET A 127 7.60 6.26 6.01
N LYS A 128 6.91 6.66 7.09
CA LYS A 128 7.57 7.13 8.32
C LYS A 128 8.37 6.05 9.05
N ILE A 129 7.92 4.81 9.00
CA ILE A 129 8.63 3.70 9.66
C ILE A 129 9.72 3.09 8.77
N SER A 130 9.61 3.24 7.45
CA SER A 130 10.53 2.62 6.50
C SER A 130 11.69 3.52 6.03
N ARG A 131 11.57 4.84 6.14
CA ARG A 131 12.56 5.79 5.59
C ARG A 131 13.32 6.55 6.68
N ASP A 132 14.60 6.79 6.42
CA ASP A 132 15.42 7.73 7.20
C ASP A 132 14.99 9.20 6.99
N CYS A 133 14.54 9.51 5.77
CA CYS A 133 14.07 10.83 5.36
C CYS A 133 12.62 10.72 4.85
N VAL A 134 11.70 11.40 5.53
CA VAL A 134 10.25 11.28 5.24
C VAL A 134 9.72 12.57 4.62
N THR A 135 8.83 12.42 3.63
CA THR A 135 8.00 13.49 3.09
C THR A 135 7.17 14.16 4.20
N LYS A 136 7.20 15.49 4.25
CA LYS A 136 6.41 16.25 5.22
C LYS A 136 4.92 16.07 4.98
N ASN A 137 4.13 15.97 6.05
CA ASN A 137 2.67 15.92 5.96
C ASN A 137 2.07 17.11 5.20
N SER A 138 2.72 18.29 5.21
CA SER A 138 2.28 19.44 4.42
C SER A 138 2.25 19.17 2.91
N CYS A 139 3.21 18.39 2.40
CA CYS A 139 3.27 17.99 1.00
C CYS A 139 2.10 17.04 0.67
N ILE A 140 1.93 15.97 1.45
CA ILE A 140 0.81 15.03 1.29
C ILE A 140 -0.55 15.73 1.42
N ALA A 141 -0.70 16.62 2.39
CA ALA A 141 -1.91 17.43 2.59
C ALA A 141 -2.24 18.25 1.33
N SER A 142 -1.24 18.89 0.72
CA SER A 142 -1.42 19.66 -0.51
C SER A 142 -1.79 18.79 -1.72
N MET A 143 -1.23 17.57 -1.83
CA MET A 143 -1.53 16.64 -2.92
C MET A 143 -2.99 16.20 -2.94
N PHE A 144 -3.57 15.96 -1.75
CA PHE A 144 -4.94 15.46 -1.62
C PHE A 144 -5.97 16.53 -1.26
N GLY A 145 -5.57 17.81 -1.20
CA GLY A 145 -6.47 18.91 -0.83
C GLY A 145 -7.01 18.81 0.59
N ILE A 146 -6.28 18.18 1.50
CA ILE A 146 -6.64 18.02 2.92
C ILE A 146 -5.95 19.13 3.72
N SER A 147 -6.61 19.66 4.76
CA SER A 147 -5.93 20.60 5.65
C SER A 147 -4.81 19.89 6.42
N ILE A 148 -3.66 20.55 6.59
CA ILE A 148 -2.55 19.97 7.36
C ILE A 148 -2.95 19.63 8.79
N SER A 149 -3.82 20.44 9.40
CA SER A 149 -4.34 20.20 10.74
C SER A 149 -5.16 18.92 10.81
N ASP A 150 -6.07 18.71 9.85
CA ASP A 150 -6.91 17.51 9.83
C ASP A 150 -6.06 16.27 9.57
N LEU A 151 -5.12 16.34 8.63
CA LEU A 151 -4.23 15.22 8.34
C LEU A 151 -3.39 14.82 9.57
N ASN A 152 -2.79 15.79 10.26
CA ASN A 152 -2.03 15.53 11.48
C ASN A 152 -2.91 14.95 12.59
N MET A 153 -4.14 15.45 12.75
CA MET A 153 -5.09 14.93 13.73
C MET A 153 -5.54 13.50 13.40
N SER A 154 -5.81 13.22 12.12
CA SER A 154 -6.11 11.87 11.65
C SER A 154 -4.96 10.91 11.87
N GLU A 155 -3.71 11.33 11.62
CA GLU A 155 -2.52 10.53 11.91
C GLU A 155 -2.43 10.14 13.39
N ILE A 156 -2.56 11.11 14.29
CA ILE A 156 -2.57 10.85 15.74
C ILE A 156 -3.72 9.91 16.11
N GLY A 157 -4.90 10.11 15.51
CA GLY A 157 -6.07 9.27 15.72
C GLY A 157 -5.83 7.81 15.33
N VAL A 158 -5.28 7.57 14.14
CA VAL A 158 -4.94 6.22 13.66
C VAL A 158 -3.91 5.55 14.57
N ILE A 159 -2.84 6.26 14.93
CA ILE A 159 -1.81 5.73 15.84
C ILE A 159 -2.42 5.32 17.19
N ARG A 160 -3.36 6.09 17.73
CA ARG A 160 -4.07 5.77 18.98
C ARG A 160 -4.97 4.54 18.83
N VAL A 161 -5.65 4.38 17.70
CA VAL A 161 -6.44 3.17 17.43
C VAL A 161 -5.53 1.95 17.36
N LEU A 162 -4.33 2.10 16.79
CA LEU A 162 -3.31 1.05 16.73
C LEU A 162 -2.67 0.72 18.09
N ASP A 163 -2.92 1.48 19.14
CA ASP A 163 -2.19 1.41 20.43
C ASP A 163 -0.67 1.56 20.25
N HIS A 164 -0.25 2.41 19.31
CA HIS A 164 1.15 2.58 18.93
C HIS A 164 1.84 1.32 18.36
N GLU A 165 1.10 0.24 18.09
CA GLU A 165 1.61 -0.95 17.39
C GLU A 165 1.71 -0.67 15.88
N CYS A 166 2.66 0.20 15.48
CA CYS A 166 2.93 0.52 14.08
C CYS A 166 4.04 -0.36 13.48
N TRP A 167 4.82 -1.08 14.31
CA TRP A 167 5.87 -1.96 13.83
C TRP A 167 5.28 -3.16 13.07
N VAL A 168 5.85 -3.46 11.91
CA VAL A 168 5.51 -4.65 11.12
C VAL A 168 6.69 -5.61 11.23
N VAL A 169 6.44 -6.80 11.75
CA VAL A 169 7.48 -7.83 11.84
C VAL A 169 7.67 -8.51 10.49
N GLU A 170 8.88 -9.02 10.24
CA GLU A 170 9.26 -9.64 8.97
C GLU A 170 8.29 -10.74 8.53
N THR A 171 7.84 -11.61 9.45
CA THR A 171 6.89 -12.68 9.11
C THR A 171 5.55 -12.14 8.60
N GLN A 172 5.02 -11.08 9.21
CA GLN A 172 3.79 -10.42 8.75
C GLN A 172 3.99 -9.79 7.37
N PHE A 173 5.16 -9.17 7.16
CA PHE A 173 5.51 -8.61 5.86
C PHE A 173 5.57 -9.69 4.78
N SER A 174 6.31 -10.78 5.00
CA SER A 174 6.46 -11.88 4.04
C SER A 174 5.12 -12.53 3.70
N GLU A 175 4.29 -12.79 4.70
CA GLU A 175 2.95 -13.37 4.50
C GLU A 175 2.07 -12.45 3.65
N GLN A 176 2.06 -11.15 3.94
CA GLN A 176 1.26 -10.19 3.17
C GLN A 176 1.83 -9.98 1.77
N PHE A 177 3.15 -9.95 1.61
CA PHE A 177 3.80 -9.86 0.31
C PHE A 177 3.42 -11.04 -0.58
N GLU A 178 3.52 -12.27 -0.06
CA GLU A 178 3.10 -13.48 -0.78
C GLU A 178 1.59 -13.44 -1.08
N LYS A 179 0.75 -13.00 -0.14
CA LYS A 179 -0.69 -12.85 -0.38
C LYS A 179 -1.00 -11.89 -1.54
N VAL A 180 -0.31 -10.75 -1.60
CA VAL A 180 -0.55 -9.71 -2.61
C VAL A 180 0.00 -10.14 -3.98
N PHE A 181 1.21 -10.71 -4.02
CA PHE A 181 1.91 -10.97 -5.28
C PHE A 181 1.90 -12.44 -5.74
N ASN A 182 1.31 -13.38 -5.00
CA ASN A 182 1.31 -14.81 -5.39
C ASN A 182 -0.06 -15.34 -5.85
N CYS A 183 -0.94 -14.46 -6.34
CA CYS A 183 -2.21 -14.84 -6.97
C CYS A 183 -1.96 -15.33 -8.41
N GLU A 184 -2.70 -16.35 -8.87
CA GLU A 184 -2.45 -17.26 -10.04
C GLU A 184 -1.90 -16.68 -11.35
N ARG A 185 -1.91 -15.36 -11.55
CA ARG A 185 -1.25 -14.66 -12.66
C ARG A 185 0.28 -14.79 -12.62
N PHE A 186 0.89 -14.90 -11.43
CA PHE A 186 2.33 -15.14 -11.24
C PHE A 186 2.75 -16.60 -11.42
N LYS A 187 1.80 -17.54 -11.38
CA LYS A 187 2.07 -18.98 -11.60
C LYS A 187 2.08 -19.38 -13.08
N LYS A 188 1.52 -18.55 -13.97
CA LYS A 188 1.53 -18.83 -15.42
C LYS A 188 2.81 -18.37 -16.13
N THR A 189 3.73 -17.75 -15.39
CA THR A 189 5.03 -17.31 -15.90
C THR A 189 6.20 -18.14 -15.31
N LEU A 190 5.90 -19.07 -14.39
CA LEU A 190 6.82 -20.10 -13.87
C LEU A 190 6.78 -21.35 -14.77
#